data_AF-A0A314ZNG9-F1
#
_entry.id   AF-A0A314ZNG9-F1
#
_cell.length_a   1.000
_cell.length_b   1.000
_cell.length_c   1.000
_cell.angle_alpha   90.00
_cell.angle_beta   90.00
_cell.angle_gamma   90.00
#
_symmetry.space_group_name_H-M   'P 1'
#
loop_
_entity.id
_entity.type
_entity.pdbx_description
1 polymer ?
#
loop_
_entity_poly.entity_id
_entity_poly.type
_entity_poly.pdbx_seq_one_letter_code
_entity_poly.pdbx_strand_id
1 'polypeptide(L)' 'MKAGGCRESFIAWEKCAAESEMNEEDVAEKCFEVTAALKKCMQAHQDHYAPILRLEKAAEEEAAN' A
#
# COMPACT_ATOMS: atom_id res chain seq x y z
N MET A 1 5.97 -8.02 -4.74
CA MET A 1 5.60 -7.70 -3.34
C MET A 1 5.68 -8.89 -2.38
N LYS A 2 5.25 -10.11 -2.74
CA LYS A 2 5.21 -11.28 -1.82
C LYS A 2 6.55 -11.97 -1.48
N ALA A 3 7.66 -11.55 -2.08
CA ALA A 3 8.99 -12.16 -1.89
C ALA A 3 10.05 -11.17 -1.35
N GLY A 4 9.61 -10.05 -0.75
CA GLY A 4 10.49 -9.01 -0.20
C GLY A 4 10.29 -8.79 1.30
N GLY A 5 11.08 -7.87 1.88
CA GLY A 5 11.07 -7.55 3.32
C GLY A 5 9.71 -7.09 3.86
N CYS A 6 8.81 -6.61 3.00
CA CYS A 6 7.47 -6.15 3.36
C CYS A 6 6.35 -7.18 3.11
N ARG A 7 6.69 -8.47 2.98
CA ARG A 7 5.72 -9.54 2.67
C ARG A 7 4.54 -9.56 3.65
N GLU A 8 4.79 -9.45 4.95
CA GLU A 8 3.72 -9.53 5.95
C GLU A 8 2.77 -8.33 5.88
N SER A 9 3.32 -7.11 5.76
CA SER A 9 2.50 -5.91 5.54
C SER A 9 1.70 -5.99 4.25
N PHE A 10 2.26 -6.60 3.20
CA PHE A 10 1.56 -6.79 1.93
C PHE A 10 0.41 -7.80 2.06
N ILE A 11 0.61 -8.92 2.76
CA ILE A 11 -0.47 -9.90 3.04
C ILE A 11 -1.59 -9.27 3.87
N ALA A 12 -1.24 -8.44 4.86
CA ALA A 12 -2.24 -7.72 5.66
C ALA A 12 -3.07 -6.76 4.78
N TRP A 13 -2.42 -6.05 3.86
CA TRP A 13 -3.10 -5.18 2.91
C TRP A 13 -4.01 -5.97 1.97
N GLU A 14 -3.54 -7.08 1.39
CA GLU A 14 -4.35 -7.94 0.51
C GLU A 14 -5.60 -8.47 1.23
N LYS A 15 -5.46 -8.88 2.49
CA LYS A 15 -6.60 -9.34 3.29
C LYS A 15 -7.61 -8.22 3.51
N CYS A 16 -7.14 -7.02 3.87
CA CYS A 16 -8.03 -5.88 4.06
C CYS A 16 -8.74 -5.48 2.74
N ALA A 17 -8.02 -5.46 1.63
CA ALA A 17 -8.60 -5.16 0.32
C ALA A 17 -9.66 -6.18 -0.09
N ALA A 18 -9.38 -7.48 0.09
CA ALA A 18 -10.36 -8.54 -0.18
C ALA A 18 -11.60 -8.43 0.73
N GLU A 19 -11.43 -8.11 2.01
CA GLU A 19 -12.55 -7.87 2.93
C GLU A 19 -13.37 -6.65 2.51
N SER A 20 -12.71 -5.58 2.04
CA SER A 20 -13.40 -4.36 1.56
C SER A 20 -14.21 -4.65 0.30
N GLU A 21 -13.64 -5.38 -0.67
CA GLU A 21 -14.33 -5.83 -1.88
C GLU A 21 -15.56 -6.70 -1.56
N MET A 22 -15.43 -7.63 -0.61
CA MET A 22 -16.54 -8.49 -0.19
C MET A 22 -17.69 -7.72 0.49
N ASN A 23 -17.38 -6.61 1.16
CA ASN A 23 -18.35 -5.80 1.89
C ASN A 23 -18.79 -4.54 1.13
N GLU A 24 -18.34 -4.37 -0.12
CA GLU A 24 -18.56 -3.15 -0.93
C GLU A 24 -18.09 -1.86 -0.21
N GLU A 25 -17.05 -1.96 0.63
CA GLU A 25 -16.42 -0.83 1.31
C GLU A 25 -15.34 -0.18 0.43
N ASP A 26 -15.13 1.12 0.58
CA ASP A 26 -14.00 1.80 -0.07
C ASP A 26 -12.67 1.30 0.53
N VAL A 27 -11.86 0.66 -0.31
CA VAL A 27 -10.56 0.08 0.09
C VAL A 27 -9.60 1.16 0.61
N ALA A 28 -9.61 2.36 0.02
CA ALA A 28 -8.71 3.44 0.40
C ALA A 28 -9.05 3.97 1.79
N GLU A 29 -10.34 4.09 2.12
CA GLU A 29 -10.79 4.47 3.46
C GLU A 29 -10.57 3.34 4.48
N LYS A 30 -11.06 2.13 4.16
CA LYS A 30 -11.03 0.98 5.07
C LYS A 30 -9.62 0.52 5.42
N CYS A 31 -8.75 0.48 4.42
CA CYS A 31 -7.40 -0.06 4.54
C CYS A 31 -6.33 1.02 4.69
N PHE A 32 -6.71 2.26 5.00
CA PHE A 32 -5.78 3.39 5.12
C PHE A 32 -4.59 3.07 6.03
N GLU A 33 -4.85 2.60 7.25
CA GLU A 33 -3.79 2.32 8.23
C GLU A 33 -2.85 1.20 7.78
N VAL A 34 -3.40 0.14 7.17
CA VAL A 34 -2.62 -1.00 6.68
C VAL A 34 -1.79 -0.61 5.45
N THR A 35 -2.35 0.23 4.58
CA THR A 35 -1.66 0.81 3.42
C THR A 35 -0.52 1.72 3.89
N ALA A 36 -0.74 2.56 4.90
CA ALA A 36 0.31 3.39 5.49
C ALA A 36 1.43 2.57 6.13
N ALA A 37 1.11 1.44 6.77
CA ALA A 37 2.12 0.52 7.32
C ALA A 37 2.95 -0.15 6.21
N LEU A 38 2.29 -0.60 5.12
CA LEU A 38 2.97 -1.15 3.95
C LEU A 38 3.89 -0.11 3.28
N LYS A 39 3.40 1.12 3.09
CA LYS A 39 4.19 2.23 2.55
C LYS A 39 5.43 2.50 3.40
N LYS A 40 5.29 2.59 4.72
CA LYS A 40 6.43 2.78 5.65
C LYS A 40 7.46 1.66 5.51
N CYS A 41 7.02 0.41 5.38
CA CYS A 41 7.94 -0.69 5.14
C CYS A 41 8.67 -0.53 3.81
N MET A 42 7.94 -0.22 2.72
CA MET A 42 8.55 -0.03 1.41
C MET A 42 9.55 1.14 1.40
N GLN A 43 9.25 2.21 2.13
CA GLN A 43 10.14 3.35 2.36
C GLN A 43 11.38 3.01 3.18
N ALA A 44 11.36 1.96 4.01
CA ALA A 44 12.56 1.45 4.68
C ALA A 44 13.41 0.57 3.75
N HIS A 45 12.82 0.07 2.66
CA HIS A 45 13.45 -0.80 1.67
C HIS A 45 13.44 -0.14 0.27
N GLN A 46 13.76 1.16 0.20
CA GLN A 46 13.58 1.97 -1.01
C GLN A 46 14.27 1.38 -2.24
N ASP A 47 15.48 0.85 -2.09
CA ASP A 47 16.23 0.30 -3.22
C ASP A 47 15.48 -0.84 -3.94
N HIS A 48 14.67 -1.61 -3.19
CA HIS A 48 13.84 -2.69 -3.75
C HIS A 48 12.50 -2.18 -4.29
N TYR A 49 11.94 -1.10 -3.73
CA TYR A 49 10.59 -0.61 -4.04
C TYR A 49 10.56 0.75 -4.74
N ALA A 50 11.70 1.31 -5.12
CA ALA A 50 11.84 2.66 -5.66
C ALA A 50 10.90 2.98 -6.84
N PRO A 51 10.69 2.07 -7.83
CA PRO A 51 9.74 2.34 -8.91
C PRO A 51 8.32 2.56 -8.40
N ILE A 52 7.89 1.78 -7.40
CA ILE A 52 6.53 1.87 -6.85
C ILE A 52 6.37 3.14 -6.03
N LEU A 53 7.36 3.46 -5.17
CA LEU A 53 7.33 4.67 -4.35
C LEU A 53 7.30 5.96 -5.18
N ARG A 54 7.95 5.97 -6.36
CA ARG A 54 7.88 7.11 -7.29
C ARG A 54 6.50 7.27 -7.91
N LEU A 55 5.89 6.15 -8.34
CA LEU A 55 4.53 6.16 -8.90
C LEU A 55 3.52 6.63 -7.87
N GLU A 56 3.61 6.12 -6.65
CA GLU A 56 2.75 6.51 -5.54
C GLU A 56 2.86 8.01 -5.23
N LYS A 57 4.09 8.53 -5.12
CA LYS A 57 4.31 9.96 -4.89
C LYS A 57 3.72 10.84 -6.00
N ALA A 58 3.85 10.43 -7.27
CA ALA A 58 3.28 11.18 -8.38
C ALA A 58 1.74 11.23 -8.32
N ALA A 59 1.11 10.11 -7.94
CA ALA A 59 -0.34 10.05 -7.76
C ALA A 59 -0.81 10.92 -6.57
N GLU A 60 -0.05 10.96 -5.47
CA GLU A 60 -0.33 11.85 -4.34
C GLU A 60 -0.23 13.33 -4.71
N GLU A 61 0.78 13.70 -5.52
CA GLU A 61 0.95 15.07 -6.02
C GLU A 61 -0.18 15.46 -6.99
N GLU A 62 -0.64 14.54 -7.84
CA GLU A 62 -1.79 14.76 -8.73
C GLU A 62 -3.11 14.92 -7.97
N ALA A 63 -3.35 14.11 -6.93
CA ALA A 63 -4.56 14.19 -6.12
C ALA A 63 -4.62 15.45 -5.22
N ALA A 64 -3.48 16.08 -4.94
CA ALA A 64 -3.39 17.27 -4.11
C ALA A 64 -3.55 18.60 -4.89
N ASN A 65 -3.72 18.55 -6.21
CA ASN A 65 -3.74 19.69 -7.12
C ASN A 65 -5.13 19.95 -7.72
#